data_AF-A0A822FRB9-F1
#
_entry.id   AF-A0A822FRB9-F1
#
_cell.length_a   1.000
_cell.length_b   1.000
_cell.length_c   1.000
_cell.angle_alpha   90.00
_cell.angle_beta   90.00
_cell.angle_gamma   90.00
#
_symmetry.space_group_name_H-M   'P 1'
#
loop_
_entity.id
_entity.type
_entity.pdbx_description
1 polymer ?
#
loop_
_entity_poly.entity_id
_entity_poly.type
_entity_poly.pdbx_seq_one_letter_code
_entity_poly.pdbx_strand_id
1 'polypeptide(L)'
;MQGFSIPVNPTDNLAPDGQVFVEQCKYDKDFCRLVTIRKSGYFWCNNMWTEDLVHERRQWAQGGFIIGGTNVNCPFNRTLLRSLRQKYGIEYRPGR
;
A
#
# COMPACT_ATOMS: atom_id res chain seq x y z
N MET A 1 3.34 3.83 38.32
CA MET A 1 2.55 3.07 37.34
C MET A 1 3.41 2.86 36.11
N GLN A 2 3.82 1.62 35.84
CA GLN A 2 4.43 1.29 34.55
C GLN A 2 3.28 1.10 33.56
N GLY A 3 3.21 1.99 32.56
CA GLY A 3 2.19 1.94 31.52
C GLY A 3 2.32 0.70 30.64
N PHE A 4 1.32 0.45 29.80
CA PHE A 4 1.39 -0.59 28.78
C PHE A 4 2.54 -0.33 27.80
N SER A 5 3.42 -1.30 27.61
CA SER A 5 4.46 -1.28 26.58
C SER A 5 4.26 -2.46 25.62
N ILE A 6 4.37 -2.19 24.33
CA ILE A 6 4.38 -3.25 23.32
C ILE A 6 5.79 -3.86 23.32
N PRO A 7 5.95 -5.18 23.54
CA PRO A 7 7.25 -5.81 23.74
C PRO A 7 8.06 -5.99 22.45
N VAL A 8 7.50 -5.58 21.30
CA VAL A 8 8.11 -5.71 19.97
C VAL A 8 7.99 -4.40 19.21
N ASN A 9 8.97 -4.10 18.34
CA ASN A 9 8.83 -2.97 17.42
C ASN A 9 7.60 -3.21 16.54
N PRO A 10 6.66 -2.25 16.43
CA PRO A 10 5.45 -2.43 15.64
C PRO A 10 5.72 -2.86 14.19
N THR A 11 6.83 -2.40 13.60
CA THR A 11 7.22 -2.73 12.22
C THR A 11 7.59 -4.20 12.06
N ASP A 12 8.23 -4.78 13.08
CA ASP A 12 8.71 -6.16 13.06
C ASP A 12 7.56 -7.16 13.27
N ASN A 13 6.42 -6.68 13.81
CA ASN A 13 5.21 -7.49 14.04
C ASN A 13 4.16 -7.37 12.91
N LEU A 14 4.52 -6.75 11.78
CA LEU A 14 3.63 -6.67 10.62
C LEU A 14 3.68 -7.96 9.80
N ALA A 15 2.54 -8.35 9.22
CA ALA A 15 2.51 -9.30 8.13
C ALA A 15 3.35 -8.79 6.93
N PRO A 16 3.85 -9.67 6.05
CA PRO A 16 4.66 -9.28 4.89
C PRO A 16 4.08 -8.13 4.07
N ASP A 17 2.77 -8.15 3.81
CA ASP A 17 2.05 -7.08 3.10
C ASP A 17 2.16 -5.73 3.81
N GLY A 18 2.04 -5.72 5.14
CA GLY A 18 2.23 -4.54 5.97
C GLY A 18 3.67 -4.04 5.94
N GLN A 19 4.65 -4.95 5.93
CA GLN A 19 6.06 -4.59 5.81
C GLN A 19 6.36 -3.93 4.45
N VAL A 20 5.84 -4.49 3.36
CA VAL A 20 5.94 -3.89 2.01
C VAL A 20 5.31 -2.51 1.98
N PHE A 21 4.11 -2.34 2.55
CA PHE A 21 3.42 -1.05 2.57
C PHE A 21 4.20 0.03 3.33
N VAL A 22 4.70 -0.30 4.53
CA VAL A 22 5.48 0.63 5.34
C VAL A 22 6.80 0.99 4.64
N GLU A 23 7.48 0.02 4.04
CA GLU A 23 8.74 0.26 3.35
C GLU A 23 8.53 1.05 2.05
N GLN A 24 7.44 0.81 1.31
CA GLN A 24 7.03 1.67 0.20
C GLN A 24 6.84 3.11 0.67
N CYS A 25 6.11 3.35 1.78
CA CYS A 25 5.92 4.69 2.37
C CYS A 25 7.26 5.34 2.74
N LYS A 26 8.21 4.55 3.26
CA LYS A 26 9.52 5.03 3.66
C LYS A 26 10.31 5.61 2.49
N TYR A 27 10.30 4.93 1.34
CA TYR A 27 11.12 5.29 0.16
C TYR A 27 10.38 6.12 -0.90
N ASP A 28 9.06 5.98 -1.01
CA ASP A 28 8.20 6.74 -1.92
C ASP A 28 7.36 7.73 -1.12
N LYS A 29 7.87 8.96 -0.99
CA LYS A 29 7.24 10.02 -0.19
C LYS A 29 5.89 10.47 -0.75
N ASP A 30 5.72 10.41 -2.06
CA ASP A 30 4.48 10.79 -2.72
C ASP A 30 3.40 9.74 -2.45
N PHE A 31 3.73 8.45 -2.58
CA PHE A 31 2.86 7.37 -2.12
C PHE A 31 2.53 7.53 -0.62
N CYS A 32 3.53 7.82 0.22
CA CYS A 32 3.32 7.95 1.65
C CYS A 32 2.32 9.07 1.97
N ARG A 33 2.46 10.22 1.30
CA ARG A 33 1.50 11.33 1.40
C ARG A 33 0.11 10.93 0.89
N LEU A 34 0.04 10.20 -0.22
CA LEU A 34 -1.20 9.75 -0.85
C LEU A 34 -2.06 8.89 0.09
N VAL A 35 -1.44 7.97 0.82
CA VAL A 35 -2.15 7.02 1.70
C VAL A 35 -2.36 7.52 3.13
N THR A 36 -1.64 8.57 3.56
CA THR A 36 -1.76 9.13 4.92
C THR A 36 -2.66 10.36 5.00
N ILE A 37 -2.73 11.17 3.93
CA ILE A 37 -3.51 12.42 3.95
C ILE A 37 -4.88 12.21 3.30
N ARG A 38 -5.94 12.49 4.05
CA ARG A 38 -7.31 12.59 3.54
C ARG A 38 -7.53 13.95 2.87
N LYS A 39 -7.19 14.06 1.58
CA LYS A 39 -7.48 15.24 0.75
C LYS A 39 -8.46 14.90 -0.38
N SER A 40 -9.34 15.84 -0.73
CA SER A 40 -10.21 15.73 -1.91
C SER A 40 -9.36 15.56 -3.17
N GLY A 41 -9.73 14.59 -4.02
CA GLY A 41 -8.98 14.19 -5.23
C GLY A 41 -8.24 12.85 -5.11
N TYR A 42 -7.89 12.40 -3.90
CA TYR A 42 -7.17 11.14 -3.68
C TYR A 42 -7.86 10.18 -2.69
N PHE A 43 -9.14 10.43 -2.40
CA PHE A 43 -9.94 9.61 -1.49
C PHE A 43 -9.88 8.12 -1.84
N TRP A 44 -9.93 7.77 -3.12
CA TRP A 44 -9.86 6.38 -3.54
C TRP A 44 -8.51 5.71 -3.26
N CYS A 45 -7.43 6.49 -3.16
CA CYS A 45 -6.09 5.98 -2.89
C CYS A 45 -5.81 5.80 -1.40
N ASN A 46 -6.62 6.36 -0.50
CA ASN A 46 -6.49 6.12 0.94
C ASN A 46 -7.63 5.28 1.52
N ASN A 47 -8.71 5.08 0.79
CA ASN A 47 -9.79 4.17 1.12
C ASN A 47 -9.56 2.78 0.48
N MET A 48 -8.63 2.01 1.05
CA MET A 48 -8.20 0.72 0.48
C MET A 48 -7.75 -0.28 1.54
N TRP A 49 -7.63 -1.53 1.12
CA TRP A 49 -6.95 -2.60 1.86
C TRP A 49 -5.49 -2.69 1.42
N THR A 50 -4.58 -2.96 2.34
CA THR A 50 -3.12 -3.00 2.04
C THR A 50 -2.81 -4.02 0.95
N GLU A 51 -3.53 -5.11 0.95
CA GLU A 51 -3.49 -6.18 -0.04
C GLU A 51 -3.83 -5.67 -1.45
N ASP A 52 -4.72 -4.68 -1.59
CA ASP A 52 -5.05 -4.10 -2.89
C ASP A 52 -3.85 -3.36 -3.48
N LEU A 53 -3.08 -2.61 -2.67
CA LEU A 53 -1.83 -2.02 -3.14
C LEU A 53 -0.79 -3.10 -3.45
N VAL A 54 -0.51 -3.98 -2.47
CA VAL A 54 0.57 -4.96 -2.56
C VAL A 54 0.37 -5.85 -3.77
N HIS A 55 -0.84 -6.32 -4.04
CA HIS A 55 -1.13 -7.15 -5.21
C HIS A 55 -1.50 -6.37 -6.47
N GLU A 56 -1.33 -5.04 -6.48
CA GLU A 56 -1.66 -4.15 -7.61
C GLU A 56 -3.10 -4.39 -8.13
N ARG A 57 -4.10 -4.43 -7.23
CA ARG A 57 -5.52 -4.63 -7.55
C ARG A 57 -6.25 -3.29 -7.59
N ARG A 58 -7.41 -3.29 -8.26
CA ARG A 58 -8.33 -2.15 -8.33
C ARG A 58 -7.60 -0.87 -8.75
N GLN A 59 -7.80 0.24 -8.03
CA GLN A 59 -7.20 1.54 -8.33
C GLN A 59 -5.66 1.54 -8.31
N TRP A 60 -5.04 0.49 -7.76
CA TRP A 60 -3.60 0.27 -7.75
C TRP A 60 -3.12 -0.61 -8.90
N ALA A 61 -4.00 -1.14 -9.74
CA ALA A 61 -3.62 -1.86 -10.96
C ALA A 61 -3.00 -0.91 -12.00
N GLN A 62 -2.20 -1.44 -12.93
CA GLN A 62 -1.50 -0.63 -13.94
C GLN A 62 -2.46 0.22 -14.80
N GLY A 63 -3.69 -0.26 -15.04
CA GLY A 63 -4.74 0.46 -15.77
C GLY A 63 -5.72 1.26 -14.90
N GLY A 64 -5.59 1.19 -13.58
CA GLY A 64 -6.58 1.71 -12.64
C GLY A 64 -7.83 0.82 -12.53
N PHE A 65 -8.91 1.40 -12.00
CA PHE A 65 -10.19 0.74 -11.80
C PHE A 65 -11.35 1.71 -12.00
N ILE A 66 -12.44 1.24 -12.61
CA ILE A 66 -13.59 2.07 -12.93
C ILE A 66 -14.56 2.06 -11.74
N ILE A 67 -14.84 3.24 -11.21
CA ILE A 67 -15.83 3.45 -10.14
C ILE A 67 -16.84 4.49 -10.63
N GLY A 68 -18.11 4.09 -10.77
CA GLY A 68 -19.17 5.00 -11.22
C GLY A 68 -18.89 5.67 -12.57
N GLY A 69 -18.24 4.95 -13.50
CA GLY A 69 -17.87 5.48 -14.82
C GLY A 69 -16.57 6.31 -14.86
N THR A 70 -15.94 6.56 -13.72
CA THR A 70 -14.65 7.27 -13.65
C THR A 70 -13.51 6.27 -13.50
N ASN A 71 -12.48 6.36 -14.35
CA ASN A 71 -11.27 5.57 -14.16
C ASN A 71 -10.40 6.19 -13.06
N VAL A 72 -10.16 5.44 -12.00
CA VAL A 72 -9.35 5.84 -10.85
C VAL A 72 -8.02 5.11 -10.92
N ASN A 73 -6.92 5.87 -10.93
CA ASN A 73 -5.57 5.33 -10.91
C ASN A 73 -4.73 6.07 -9.87
N CYS A 74 -4.12 5.33 -8.95
CA CYS A 74 -3.32 5.88 -7.87
C CYS A 74 -1.83 5.90 -8.25
N PRO A 75 -1.15 7.06 -8.16
CA PRO A 75 0.25 7.17 -8.51
C PRO A 75 1.14 6.61 -7.38
N PHE A 76 2.09 5.76 -7.73
CA PHE A 76 3.16 5.27 -6.85
C PHE A 76 4.28 4.61 -7.66
N ASN A 77 5.43 4.40 -7.04
CA ASN A 77 6.56 3.71 -7.63
C ASN A 77 6.32 2.19 -7.67
N ARG A 78 5.79 1.70 -8.80
CA ARG A 78 5.53 0.27 -9.06
C ARG A 78 6.79 -0.58 -9.08
N THR A 79 7.90 -0.04 -9.58
CA THR A 79 9.18 -0.77 -9.63
C THR A 79 9.67 -1.07 -8.22
N LEU A 80 9.60 -0.07 -7.33
CA LEU A 80 9.89 -0.24 -5.92
C LEU A 80 8.97 -1.28 -5.29
N LEU A 81 7.65 -1.17 -5.47
CA LEU A 81 6.71 -2.15 -4.91
C LEU A 81 7.05 -3.58 -5.34
N ARG A 82 7.32 -3.77 -6.64
CA ARG A 82 7.69 -5.07 -7.22
C ARG A 82 8.97 -5.63 -6.60
N SER A 83 10.00 -4.81 -6.38
CA SER A 83 11.22 -5.23 -5.68
C SER A 83 10.98 -5.58 -4.21
N LEU A 84 10.12 -4.81 -3.52
CA LEU A 84 9.78 -5.08 -2.13
C LEU A 84 8.98 -6.37 -1.98
N ARG A 85 8.05 -6.67 -2.89
CA ARG A 85 7.36 -7.97 -2.92
C ARG A 85 8.33 -9.14 -3.01
N GLN A 86 9.33 -9.04 -3.90
CA GLN A 86 10.35 -10.07 -4.02
C GLN A 86 11.15 -10.23 -2.72
N LYS A 87 11.56 -9.11 -2.10
CA LYS A 87 12.26 -9.10 -0.81
C LYS A 87 11.47 -9.82 0.29
N TYR A 88 10.15 -9.67 0.32
CA TYR A 88 9.27 -10.26 1.34
C TYR A 88 8.58 -11.56 0.92
N GLY A 89 8.95 -12.15 -0.23
CA GLY A 89 8.40 -13.44 -0.68
C GLY A 89 6.92 -13.40 -1.10
N ILE A 90 6.41 -12.24 -1.51
CA ILE A 90 5.02 -12.07 -1.94
C ILE A 90 4.90 -12.38 -3.42
N GLU A 91 4.25 -13.50 -3.75
CA GLU A 91 3.96 -13.87 -5.14
C GLU A 91 2.95 -12.91 -5.77
N TYR A 92 3.25 -12.45 -6.98
CA TYR A 92 2.24 -11.77 -7.79
C TYR A 92 1.19 -12.77 -8.23
N ARG A 93 -0.01 -12.63 -7.68
CA ARG A 93 -1.20 -13.36 -8.13
C ARG A 93 -2.07 -12.38 -8.90
N PRO A 94 -2.05 -12.39 -10.24
CA PRO A 94 -3.03 -11.63 -11.01
C PRO A 94 -4.42 -12.07 -10.55
N GLY A 95 -5.24 -11.11 -10.13
CA GLY A 95 -6.57 -11.39 -9.59
C GLY A 95 -7.46 -12.04 -10.64
N ARG A 96 -8.24 -13.05 -10.19
CA ARG A 96 -9.43 -13.55 -10.88
C ARG A 96 -10.49 -12.47 -11.00
#